data_AF-A0A254Q1G1-F1
#
_entry.id   AF-A0A254Q1G1-F1
#
_cell.length_a   1.000
_cell.length_b   1.000
_cell.length_c   1.000
_cell.angle_alpha   90.00
_cell.angle_beta   90.00
_cell.angle_gamma   90.00
#
_symmetry.space_group_name_H-M   'P 1'
#
loop_
_entity.id
_entity.type
_entity.pdbx_description
1 polymer ?
#
loop_
_entity_poly.entity_id
_entity_poly.type
_entity_poly.pdbx_seq_one_letter_code
_entity_poly.pdbx_strand_id
1 'polypeptide(L)'
;MYSQEFFDRQPTYDEDPEAPFDKNGMEYIEELEADPSENAKPKNHLLFIFLDEYKRDLINKLLIICSSLVKHFDGLHKPDFIILNLYTKQMLCVGFGRKNRIFAYDPMYEPLIDFFGLTGSGRDSKYLDRFMEHDCYEAVRDFAQALATLSEAMFDWDHLPHNPEMLEIALDEGAKSDDLYYVEDDEDGYTKEDLEGYIEEYADAQRRQDEAMKVIRIFFPAHDWWELNTGDY
;
A
#
# COMPACT_ATOMS: atom_id res chain seq x y z
N MET A 1 4.00 18.01 4.70
CA MET A 1 4.70 16.74 5.00
C MET A 1 5.51 16.38 3.78
N TYR A 2 6.41 17.28 3.48
CA TYR A 2 7.35 17.19 2.37
C TYR A 2 8.47 18.11 2.81
N SER A 3 9.65 17.56 3.02
CA SER A 3 10.84 18.33 3.34
C SER A 3 11.67 18.50 2.09
N GLN A 4 12.56 19.49 2.06
CA GLN A 4 13.58 19.55 1.01
C GLN A 4 14.32 18.22 0.88
N GLU A 5 14.63 17.60 2.03
CA GLU A 5 15.29 16.30 2.09
C GLU A 5 14.45 15.15 1.49
N PHE A 6 13.11 15.22 1.51
CA PHE A 6 12.24 14.25 0.83
C PHE A 6 12.41 14.32 -0.68
N PHE A 7 12.41 15.54 -1.24
CA PHE A 7 12.48 15.78 -2.68
C PHE A 7 13.89 15.60 -3.23
N ASP A 8 14.90 15.96 -2.45
CA ASP A 8 16.30 15.77 -2.81
C ASP A 8 16.66 14.29 -3.04
N ARG A 9 15.89 13.37 -2.46
CA ARG A 9 16.04 11.91 -2.59
C ARG A 9 15.22 11.30 -3.73
N GLN A 10 14.31 12.05 -4.33
CA GLN A 10 13.54 11.55 -5.47
C GLN A 10 14.38 11.62 -6.76
N PRO A 11 14.16 10.70 -7.70
CA PRO A 11 14.75 10.82 -9.03
C PRO A 11 14.26 12.10 -9.73
N THR A 12 15.08 12.62 -10.62
CA THR A 12 14.62 13.60 -11.60
C THR A 12 13.71 12.91 -12.62
N TYR A 13 12.84 13.67 -13.29
CA TYR A 13 11.98 13.14 -14.36
C TYR A 13 12.78 12.44 -15.48
N ASP A 14 14.00 12.91 -15.75
CA ASP A 14 14.90 12.30 -16.74
C ASP A 14 15.50 10.96 -16.26
N GLU A 15 15.53 10.70 -14.95
CA GLU A 15 16.07 9.48 -14.34
C GLU A 15 15.01 8.38 -14.17
N ASP A 16 13.78 8.74 -13.79
CA ASP A 16 12.62 7.83 -13.74
C ASP A 16 11.36 8.63 -14.14
N PRO A 17 10.92 8.56 -15.40
CA PRO A 17 9.71 9.24 -15.88
C PRO A 17 8.42 8.73 -15.22
N GLU A 18 8.47 7.56 -14.59
CA GLU A 18 7.35 6.94 -13.87
C GLU A 18 7.47 7.16 -12.36
N ALA A 19 8.41 8.01 -11.92
CA ALA A 19 8.50 8.38 -10.52
C ALA A 19 7.23 9.11 -10.08
N PRO A 20 6.61 8.70 -8.96
CA PRO A 20 5.40 9.33 -8.45
C PRO A 20 5.63 10.76 -7.96
N PHE A 21 6.88 11.12 -7.63
CA PHE A 21 7.28 12.47 -7.26
C PHE A 21 8.62 12.80 -7.91
N ASP A 22 8.75 14.01 -8.46
CA ASP A 22 10.01 14.49 -9.03
C ASP A 22 10.76 15.40 -8.05
N LYS A 23 12.08 15.46 -8.19
CA LYS A 23 12.97 16.29 -7.36
C LYS A 23 12.60 17.78 -7.26
N ASN A 24 11.88 18.34 -8.23
CA ASN A 24 11.50 19.75 -8.26
C ASN A 24 10.10 20.01 -7.66
N GLY A 25 9.40 18.97 -7.19
CA GLY A 25 8.06 19.10 -6.62
C GLY A 25 7.95 20.02 -5.40
N MET A 26 9.05 20.30 -4.67
CA MET A 26 9.07 21.31 -3.60
C MET A 26 8.72 22.72 -4.11
N GLU A 27 9.21 23.11 -5.28
CA GLU A 27 8.94 24.47 -5.80
C GLU A 27 7.44 24.62 -6.13
N TYR A 28 6.83 23.57 -6.69
CA TYR A 28 5.40 23.51 -6.93
C TYR A 28 4.58 23.53 -5.62
N ILE A 29 5.08 22.87 -4.56
CA ILE A 29 4.47 22.92 -3.22
C ILE A 29 4.53 24.32 -2.63
N GLU A 30 5.70 24.97 -2.70
CA GLU A 30 5.87 26.33 -2.19
C GLU A 30 5.00 27.34 -2.94
N GLU A 31 4.82 27.17 -4.25
CA GLU A 31 3.90 27.95 -5.07
C GLU A 31 2.43 27.73 -4.69
N LEU A 32 1.98 26.47 -4.54
CA LEU A 32 0.60 26.14 -4.14
C LEU A 32 0.27 26.60 -2.72
N GLU A 33 1.27 26.63 -1.85
CA GLU A 33 1.15 27.10 -0.47
C GLU A 33 1.37 28.61 -0.31
N ALA A 34 1.78 29.32 -1.37
CA ALA A 34 1.94 30.77 -1.37
C ALA A 34 0.60 31.48 -1.56
N ASP A 35 -0.35 31.27 -0.64
CA ASP A 35 -1.55 32.11 -0.52
C ASP A 35 -1.37 33.12 0.63
N PRO A 36 -1.21 34.42 0.34
CA PRO A 36 -1.04 35.46 1.35
C PRO A 36 -2.35 35.87 2.06
N SER A 37 -3.49 35.23 1.77
CA SER A 37 -4.79 35.56 2.36
C SER A 37 -5.08 34.82 3.69
N GLU A 38 -6.04 35.32 4.49
CA GLU A 38 -6.52 34.67 5.73
C GLU A 38 -7.17 33.28 5.50
N ASN A 39 -7.27 32.82 4.26
CA ASN A 39 -7.70 31.47 3.87
C ASN A 39 -6.52 30.50 3.70
N ALA A 40 -5.34 30.81 4.26
CA ALA A 40 -4.15 29.97 4.19
C ALA A 40 -4.48 28.51 4.54
N LYS A 41 -4.33 27.62 3.56
CA LYS A 41 -4.57 26.19 3.74
C LYS A 41 -3.61 25.66 4.83
N PRO A 42 -4.06 24.74 5.70
CA PRO A 42 -3.23 24.27 6.79
C PRO A 42 -2.04 23.48 6.24
N LYS A 43 -0.82 23.98 6.46
CA LYS A 43 0.42 23.27 6.12
C LYS A 43 0.70 22.16 7.12
N ASN A 44 1.34 21.08 6.68
CA ASN A 44 1.78 19.97 7.55
C ASN A 44 0.65 19.38 8.44
N HIS A 45 -0.58 19.37 7.94
CA HIS A 45 -1.75 18.92 8.68
C HIS A 45 -1.95 17.40 8.63
N LEU A 46 -1.26 16.71 7.74
CA LEU A 46 -1.27 15.25 7.68
C LEU A 46 0.00 14.69 8.34
N LEU A 47 -0.15 13.59 9.08
CA LEU A 47 0.95 12.81 9.66
C LEU A 47 0.72 11.32 9.37
N PHE A 48 1.67 10.69 8.69
CA PHE A 48 1.64 9.26 8.35
C PHE A 48 2.55 8.52 9.31
N ILE A 49 2.03 7.44 9.89
CA ILE A 49 2.71 6.65 10.92
C ILE A 49 2.64 5.19 10.47
N PHE A 50 3.78 4.55 10.35
CA PHE A 50 3.87 3.11 10.18
C PHE A 50 3.99 2.43 11.55
N LEU A 51 3.21 1.36 11.74
CA LEU A 51 3.12 0.59 12.95
C LEU A 51 3.91 -0.70 12.84
N ASP A 52 5.22 -0.58 13.03
CA ASP A 52 6.12 -1.73 13.11
C ASP A 52 5.82 -2.57 14.36
N GLU A 53 5.33 -3.80 14.16
CA GLU A 53 4.97 -4.73 15.23
C GLU A 53 6.14 -5.11 16.16
N TYR A 54 7.38 -4.99 15.66
CA TYR A 54 8.59 -5.24 16.43
C TYR A 54 8.93 -4.05 17.35
N LYS A 55 8.37 -2.86 17.09
CA LYS A 55 8.53 -1.65 17.94
C LYS A 55 7.42 -1.53 18.98
N ARG A 56 7.19 -2.60 19.75
CA ARG A 56 6.12 -2.70 20.77
C ARG A 56 6.10 -1.56 21.79
N ASP A 57 7.26 -1.07 22.22
CA ASP A 57 7.32 0.06 23.16
C ASP A 57 6.71 1.34 22.60
N LEU A 58 6.84 1.54 21.28
CA LEU A 58 6.32 2.71 20.58
C LEU A 58 4.82 2.57 20.38
N ILE A 59 4.34 1.37 20.01
CA ILE A 59 2.92 1.02 19.98
C ILE A 59 2.27 1.22 21.35
N ASN A 60 2.87 0.73 22.43
CA ASN A 60 2.33 0.89 23.79
C ASN A 60 2.19 2.35 24.18
N LYS A 61 3.17 3.20 23.84
CA LYS A 61 3.09 4.67 24.08
C LYS A 61 1.96 5.30 23.27
N LEU A 62 1.80 4.90 22.01
CA LEU A 62 0.71 5.36 21.16
C LEU A 62 -0.65 4.98 21.76
N LEU A 63 -0.83 3.74 22.22
CA LEU A 63 -2.05 3.26 22.86
C LEU A 63 -2.39 4.00 24.16
N ILE A 64 -1.37 4.44 24.92
CA ILE A 64 -1.57 5.30 26.10
C ILE A 64 -2.11 6.67 25.69
N ILE A 65 -1.56 7.26 24.63
CA ILE A 65 -1.99 8.59 24.13
C ILE A 65 -3.37 8.51 23.48
N CYS A 66 -3.62 7.46 22.70
CA CYS A 66 -4.83 7.25 21.93
C CYS A 66 -5.55 5.98 22.40
N SER A 67 -6.15 6.06 23.59
CA SER A 67 -6.80 4.92 24.24
C SER A 67 -7.94 4.28 23.45
N SER A 68 -8.52 4.99 22.46
CA SER A 68 -9.52 4.43 21.55
C SER A 68 -8.97 3.32 20.66
N LEU A 69 -7.67 3.31 20.37
CA LEU A 69 -7.02 2.26 19.59
C LEU A 69 -6.90 0.94 20.34
N VAL A 70 -6.91 0.93 21.68
CA VAL A 70 -6.65 -0.26 22.51
C VAL A 70 -7.52 -1.44 22.09
N LYS A 71 -8.83 -1.20 21.90
CA LYS A 71 -9.79 -2.25 21.52
C LYS A 71 -9.56 -2.85 20.13
N HIS A 72 -8.86 -2.13 19.26
CA HIS A 72 -8.57 -2.57 17.90
C HIS A 72 -7.23 -3.30 17.81
N PHE A 73 -6.30 -3.01 18.72
CA PHE A 73 -5.04 -3.76 18.83
C PHE A 73 -5.19 -5.12 19.50
N ASP A 74 -6.24 -5.31 20.30
CA ASP A 74 -6.64 -6.60 20.88
C ASP A 74 -7.59 -7.39 19.94
N GLY A 75 -7.94 -6.84 18.78
CA GLY A 75 -8.83 -7.44 17.78
C GLY A 75 -8.11 -8.32 16.74
N LEU A 76 -8.88 -8.83 15.76
CA LEU A 76 -8.40 -9.76 14.72
C LEU A 76 -7.39 -9.13 13.73
N HIS A 77 -7.51 -7.84 13.41
CA HIS A 77 -6.62 -7.17 12.46
C HIS A 77 -6.10 -5.85 13.03
N LYS A 78 -4.77 -5.76 13.18
CA LYS A 78 -4.08 -4.55 13.63
C LYS A 78 -3.77 -3.68 12.42
N PRO A 79 -3.96 -2.36 12.49
CA PRO A 79 -3.59 -1.50 11.39
C PRO A 79 -2.07 -1.48 11.23
N ASP A 80 -1.60 -1.45 9.98
CA ASP A 80 -0.20 -1.27 9.62
C ASP A 80 0.16 0.22 9.59
N PHE A 81 -0.84 1.07 9.29
CA PHE A 81 -0.67 2.51 9.12
C PHE A 81 -1.71 3.30 9.92
N ILE A 82 -1.28 4.44 10.44
CA ILE A 82 -2.16 5.48 10.97
C ILE A 82 -1.86 6.79 10.25
N ILE A 83 -2.90 7.36 9.66
CA ILE A 83 -2.85 8.69 9.04
C ILE A 83 -3.69 9.63 9.89
N LEU A 84 -3.08 10.69 10.39
CA LEU A 84 -3.75 11.70 11.19
C LEU A 84 -3.94 12.96 10.36
N ASN A 85 -5.18 13.43 10.26
CA ASN A 85 -5.43 14.80 9.85
C ASN A 85 -5.59 15.69 11.09
N LEU A 86 -4.54 16.42 11.42
CA LEU A 86 -4.44 17.30 12.60
C LEU A 86 -5.37 18.51 12.50
N TYR A 87 -5.73 18.93 11.29
CA TYR A 87 -6.64 20.04 11.08
C TYR A 87 -8.09 19.63 11.26
N THR A 88 -8.53 18.56 10.59
CA THR A 88 -9.91 18.06 10.67
C THR A 88 -10.15 17.23 11.93
N LYS A 89 -9.08 16.86 12.64
CA LYS A 89 -9.05 16.02 13.85
C LYS A 89 -9.61 14.61 13.60
N GLN A 90 -9.27 14.07 12.44
CA GLN A 90 -9.69 12.74 12.00
C GLN A 90 -8.49 11.78 12.02
N MET A 91 -8.78 10.50 12.27
CA MET A 91 -7.80 9.42 12.23
C MET A 91 -8.21 8.42 11.15
N LEU A 92 -7.24 7.92 10.41
CA LEU A 92 -7.45 6.85 9.44
C LEU A 92 -6.46 5.73 9.76
N CYS A 93 -6.98 4.67 10.37
CA CYS A 93 -6.25 3.44 10.60
C CYS A 93 -6.44 2.55 9.37
N VAL A 94 -5.35 2.12 8.74
CA VAL A 94 -5.37 1.31 7.52
C VAL A 94 -4.43 0.12 7.71
N GLY A 95 -4.80 -1.03 7.16
CA GLY A 95 -3.90 -2.18 7.10
C GLY A 95 -4.41 -3.26 6.17
N PHE A 96 -3.65 -4.34 6.08
CA PHE A 96 -4.00 -5.54 5.35
C PHE A 96 -4.56 -6.60 6.30
N GLY A 97 -5.78 -7.04 6.02
CA GLY A 97 -6.44 -8.12 6.73
C GLY A 97 -6.25 -9.46 6.02
N ARG A 98 -7.16 -10.40 6.31
CA ARG A 98 -7.15 -11.73 5.71
C ARG A 98 -7.10 -11.68 4.17
N LYS A 99 -6.24 -12.52 3.56
CA LYS A 99 -5.98 -12.56 2.11
C LYS A 99 -5.55 -11.20 1.56
N ASN A 100 -4.73 -10.47 2.32
CA ASN A 100 -4.19 -9.16 1.96
C ASN A 100 -5.25 -8.11 1.63
N ARG A 101 -6.49 -8.26 2.10
CA ARG A 101 -7.57 -7.29 1.84
C ARG A 101 -7.40 -6.05 2.69
N ILE A 102 -7.45 -4.88 2.08
CA ILE A 102 -7.40 -3.61 2.82
C ILE A 102 -8.62 -3.49 3.73
N PHE A 103 -8.36 -3.02 4.95
CA PHE A 103 -9.38 -2.47 5.82
C PHE A 103 -8.97 -1.08 6.28
N ALA A 104 -9.97 -0.22 6.49
CA ALA A 104 -9.77 1.09 7.07
C ALA A 104 -10.89 1.44 8.05
N TYR A 105 -10.55 2.21 9.08
CA TYR A 105 -11.50 2.68 10.09
C TYR A 105 -10.97 3.92 10.84
N ASP A 106 -11.87 4.65 11.50
CA ASP A 106 -11.56 5.58 12.56
C ASP A 106 -12.12 4.99 13.89
N PRO A 107 -11.27 4.72 14.90
CA PRO A 107 -11.69 4.09 16.15
C PRO A 107 -12.69 4.93 16.97
N MET A 108 -12.81 6.22 16.69
CA MET A 108 -13.68 7.17 17.38
C MET A 108 -14.99 7.39 16.65
N TYR A 109 -14.96 7.44 15.31
CA TYR A 109 -16.06 7.99 14.53
C TYR A 109 -16.63 7.04 13.47
N GLU A 110 -15.81 6.19 12.86
CA GLU A 110 -16.26 5.34 11.75
C GLU A 110 -15.66 3.92 11.84
N PRO A 111 -16.45 2.91 12.25
CA PRO A 111 -15.93 1.56 12.48
C PRO A 111 -15.55 0.82 11.19
N LEU A 112 -15.98 1.32 10.02
CA LEU A 112 -15.61 0.80 8.72
C LEU A 112 -15.61 1.95 7.71
N ILE A 113 -14.48 2.10 7.02
CA ILE A 113 -14.28 3.08 5.96
C ILE A 113 -14.02 2.32 4.66
N ASP A 114 -14.78 2.64 3.63
CA ASP A 114 -14.54 2.13 2.28
C ASP A 114 -13.34 2.86 1.66
N PHE A 115 -12.15 2.33 1.91
CA PHE A 115 -10.89 2.93 1.48
C PHE A 115 -10.73 2.93 -0.05
N PHE A 116 -11.38 1.99 -0.74
CA PHE A 116 -11.46 1.95 -2.21
C PHE A 116 -12.29 3.10 -2.80
N GLY A 117 -13.04 3.84 -1.98
CA GLY A 117 -13.63 5.11 -2.42
C GLY A 117 -12.57 6.10 -2.94
N LEU A 118 -11.32 6.00 -2.46
CA LEU A 118 -10.21 6.85 -2.89
C LEU A 118 -9.63 6.46 -4.26
N THR A 119 -9.80 5.21 -4.65
CA THR A 119 -9.29 4.63 -5.90
C THR A 119 -10.32 4.69 -7.04
N GLY A 120 -11.51 5.26 -6.78
CA GLY A 120 -12.61 5.31 -7.73
C GLY A 120 -13.38 3.99 -7.92
N SER A 121 -13.04 2.95 -7.15
CA SER A 121 -13.69 1.63 -7.20
C SER A 121 -14.66 1.36 -6.04
N GLY A 122 -14.65 2.19 -5.00
CA GLY A 122 -15.55 2.11 -3.84
C GLY A 122 -16.64 3.20 -3.84
N ARG A 123 -17.36 3.31 -2.71
CA ARG A 123 -18.37 4.35 -2.50
C ARG A 123 -17.73 5.61 -1.93
N ASP A 124 -18.14 6.77 -2.45
CA ASP A 124 -17.79 8.06 -1.87
C ASP A 124 -18.22 8.14 -0.40
N SER A 125 -17.29 8.62 0.41
CA SER A 125 -17.41 8.70 1.86
C SER A 125 -17.27 10.15 2.27
N LYS A 126 -18.34 10.74 2.83
CA LYS A 126 -18.28 12.09 3.43
C LYS A 126 -17.19 12.21 4.49
N TYR A 127 -16.82 11.10 5.14
CA TYR A 127 -15.73 11.05 6.08
C TYR A 127 -14.39 11.30 5.38
N LEU A 128 -14.15 10.64 4.25
CA LEU A 128 -12.93 10.78 3.43
C LEU A 128 -12.88 12.14 2.72
N ASP A 129 -14.01 12.64 2.22
CA ASP A 129 -14.10 13.99 1.63
C ASP A 129 -13.61 15.05 2.62
N ARG A 130 -14.09 14.95 3.86
CA ARG A 130 -13.63 15.84 4.94
C ARG A 130 -12.18 15.58 5.29
N PHE A 131 -11.75 14.31 5.36
CA PHE A 131 -10.36 13.96 5.67
C PHE A 131 -9.37 14.57 4.67
N MET A 132 -9.76 14.70 3.40
CA MET A 132 -8.90 15.19 2.32
C MET A 132 -9.14 16.66 1.95
N GLU A 133 -10.00 17.39 2.67
CA GLU A 133 -10.41 18.77 2.31
C GLU A 133 -9.23 19.73 2.03
N HIS A 134 -8.07 19.46 2.63
CA HIS A 134 -6.85 20.26 2.46
C HIS A 134 -5.65 19.46 1.95
N ASP A 135 -5.83 18.21 1.54
CA ASP A 135 -4.78 17.37 0.96
C ASP A 135 -4.49 17.80 -0.49
N CYS A 136 -3.84 18.95 -0.64
CA CYS A 136 -3.63 19.61 -1.93
C CYS A 136 -2.73 18.84 -2.88
N TYR A 137 -2.00 17.86 -2.36
CA TYR A 137 -1.05 17.04 -3.09
C TYR A 137 -1.56 15.63 -3.29
N GLU A 138 -2.82 15.37 -2.92
CA GLU A 138 -3.44 14.06 -3.03
C GLU A 138 -2.63 12.94 -2.36
N ALA A 139 -1.82 13.27 -1.35
CA ALA A 139 -0.90 12.34 -0.70
C ALA A 139 -1.63 11.14 -0.10
N VAL A 140 -2.82 11.36 0.45
CA VAL A 140 -3.68 10.30 0.99
C VAL A 140 -4.23 9.43 -0.14
N ARG A 141 -4.58 10.03 -1.29
CA ARG A 141 -5.10 9.31 -2.46
C ARG A 141 -4.00 8.48 -3.13
N ASP A 142 -2.82 9.04 -3.33
CA ASP A 142 -1.66 8.34 -3.90
C ASP A 142 -1.27 7.15 -3.02
N PHE A 143 -1.19 7.38 -1.71
CA PHE A 143 -0.92 6.31 -0.76
C PHE A 143 -2.03 5.25 -0.77
N ALA A 144 -3.30 5.66 -0.83
CA ALA A 144 -4.41 4.72 -0.90
C ALA A 144 -4.40 3.87 -2.17
N GLN A 145 -4.10 4.50 -3.31
CA GLN A 145 -3.96 3.83 -4.59
C GLN A 145 -2.82 2.82 -4.57
N ALA A 146 -1.66 3.20 -4.01
CA ALA A 146 -0.52 2.30 -3.86
C ALA A 146 -0.86 1.09 -2.97
N LEU A 147 -1.54 1.31 -1.83
CA LEU A 147 -1.99 0.21 -0.98
C LEU A 147 -2.97 -0.71 -1.71
N ALA A 148 -3.91 -0.16 -2.49
CA ALA A 148 -4.88 -0.94 -3.27
C ALA A 148 -4.21 -1.79 -4.34
N THR A 149 -3.29 -1.21 -5.10
CA THR A 149 -2.48 -1.94 -6.08
C THR A 149 -1.67 -3.05 -5.42
N LEU A 150 -1.07 -2.78 -4.25
CA LEU A 150 -0.34 -3.78 -3.49
C LEU A 150 -1.26 -4.91 -3.00
N SER A 151 -2.44 -4.59 -2.46
CA SER A 151 -3.46 -5.55 -2.01
C SER A 151 -3.85 -6.53 -3.11
N GLU A 152 -4.17 -6.00 -4.29
CA GLU A 152 -4.56 -6.80 -5.45
C GLU A 152 -3.39 -7.66 -5.93
N ALA A 153 -2.19 -7.09 -6.04
CA ALA A 153 -1.03 -7.82 -6.51
C ALA A 153 -0.58 -8.94 -5.56
N MET A 154 -0.67 -8.72 -4.24
CA MET A 154 -0.42 -9.77 -3.25
C MET A 154 -1.51 -10.85 -3.27
N PHE A 155 -2.78 -10.45 -3.47
CA PHE A 155 -3.87 -11.42 -3.62
C PHE A 155 -3.66 -12.30 -4.85
N ASP A 156 -3.34 -11.71 -6.01
CA ASP A 156 -3.12 -12.45 -7.25
C ASP A 156 -1.94 -13.42 -7.09
N TRP A 157 -0.81 -12.93 -6.55
CA TRP A 157 0.37 -13.75 -6.26
C TRP A 157 0.03 -14.98 -5.40
N ASP A 158 -0.74 -14.77 -4.33
CA ASP A 158 -1.12 -15.84 -3.38
C ASP A 158 -2.12 -16.86 -3.96
N HIS A 159 -2.79 -16.55 -5.07
CA HIS A 159 -3.75 -17.46 -5.73
C HIS A 159 -3.13 -18.21 -6.91
N LEU A 160 -1.89 -17.89 -7.30
CA LEU A 160 -1.18 -18.61 -8.34
C LEU A 160 -0.68 -19.99 -7.84
N PRO A 161 -0.68 -21.00 -8.71
CA PRO A 161 -0.24 -22.34 -8.35
C PRO A 161 1.29 -22.41 -8.25
N HIS A 162 1.75 -23.27 -7.34
CA HIS A 162 3.17 -23.56 -7.14
C HIS A 162 3.98 -22.30 -6.83
N ASN A 163 5.26 -22.29 -7.18
CA ASN A 163 6.08 -21.08 -7.16
C ASN A 163 6.78 -20.91 -8.52
N PRO A 164 7.23 -19.70 -8.88
CA PRO A 164 7.79 -19.42 -10.20
C PRO A 164 8.95 -20.35 -10.59
N GLU A 165 9.84 -20.66 -9.65
CA GLU A 165 11.00 -21.52 -9.89
C GLU A 165 10.58 -22.94 -10.28
N MET A 166 9.58 -23.51 -9.60
CA MET A 166 9.05 -24.83 -9.92
C MET A 166 8.39 -24.89 -11.31
N LEU A 167 7.69 -23.82 -11.72
CA LEU A 167 7.08 -23.73 -13.05
C LEU A 167 8.15 -23.66 -14.15
N GLU A 168 9.20 -22.87 -13.94
CA GLU A 168 10.34 -22.76 -14.86
C GLU A 168 11.09 -24.09 -15.00
N ILE A 169 11.33 -24.79 -13.88
CA ILE A 169 11.95 -26.12 -13.89
C ILE A 169 11.10 -27.11 -14.72
N ALA A 170 9.78 -27.12 -14.53
CA ALA A 170 8.90 -28.01 -15.28
C ALA A 170 8.97 -27.72 -16.80
N LEU A 171 8.99 -26.45 -17.20
CA LEU A 171 9.16 -26.05 -18.60
C LEU A 171 10.51 -26.51 -19.17
N ASP A 172 11.60 -26.35 -18.42
CA ASP A 172 12.94 -26.72 -18.83
C ASP A 172 13.13 -28.24 -18.97
N GLU A 173 12.46 -29.03 -18.12
CA GLU A 173 12.44 -30.50 -18.25
C GLU A 173 11.70 -30.99 -19.50
N GLY A 174 10.80 -30.17 -20.04
CA GLY A 174 10.00 -30.47 -21.20
C GLY A 174 8.83 -31.42 -20.91
N ALA A 175 7.89 -31.46 -21.87
CA ALA A 175 6.72 -32.32 -21.80
C ALA A 175 7.09 -33.80 -21.67
N LYS A 176 6.30 -34.54 -20.90
CA LYS A 176 6.38 -36.01 -20.80
C LYS A 176 5.65 -36.66 -21.97
N SER A 177 5.51 -37.98 -21.95
CA SER A 177 5.03 -38.78 -23.09
C SER A 177 3.58 -38.53 -23.50
N ASP A 178 2.82 -37.84 -22.67
CA ASP A 178 1.42 -37.45 -22.87
C ASP A 178 1.27 -35.97 -23.31
N ASP A 179 2.37 -35.33 -23.71
CA ASP A 179 2.43 -33.92 -24.12
C ASP A 179 2.10 -32.92 -22.98
N LEU A 180 2.11 -33.37 -21.71
CA LEU A 180 1.89 -32.53 -20.53
C LEU A 180 3.18 -32.29 -19.74
N TYR A 181 3.18 -31.20 -18.97
CA TYR A 181 4.23 -30.80 -18.06
C TYR A 181 3.80 -31.06 -16.62
N TYR A 182 4.73 -31.50 -15.78
CA TYR A 182 4.45 -31.89 -14.40
C TYR A 182 5.34 -31.09 -13.47
N VAL A 183 4.72 -30.46 -12.47
CA VAL A 183 5.40 -29.76 -11.39
C VAL A 183 5.63 -30.75 -10.25
N GLU A 184 6.77 -30.65 -9.56
CA GLU A 184 7.10 -31.55 -8.44
C GLU A 184 5.98 -31.52 -7.39
N ASP A 185 5.59 -32.71 -6.90
CA ASP A 185 4.47 -32.93 -5.96
C ASP A 185 3.06 -32.62 -6.51
N ASP A 186 2.90 -32.41 -7.83
CA ASP A 186 1.61 -32.32 -8.50
C ASP A 186 1.36 -33.48 -9.48
N GLU A 187 0.24 -34.17 -9.31
CA GLU A 187 -0.20 -35.22 -10.23
C GLU A 187 -1.00 -34.66 -11.42
N ASP A 188 -1.46 -33.41 -11.31
CA ASP A 188 -2.16 -32.74 -12.39
C ASP A 188 -1.13 -32.26 -13.44
N GLY A 189 -1.34 -32.68 -14.68
CA GLY A 189 -0.50 -32.28 -15.81
C GLY A 189 -0.98 -30.97 -16.41
N TYR A 190 -0.04 -30.09 -16.73
CA TYR A 190 -0.27 -28.77 -17.29
C TYR A 190 0.09 -28.73 -18.78
N THR A 191 -0.59 -27.89 -19.54
CA THR A 191 -0.12 -27.55 -20.88
C THR A 191 1.05 -26.57 -20.79
N LYS A 192 1.79 -26.44 -21.89
CA LYS A 192 2.85 -25.43 -21.99
C LYS A 192 2.29 -24.02 -21.79
N GLU A 193 1.13 -23.75 -22.42
CA GLU A 193 0.47 -22.45 -22.31
C GLU A 193 0.04 -22.12 -20.88
N ASP A 194 -0.38 -23.11 -20.08
CA ASP A 194 -0.72 -22.90 -18.67
C ASP A 194 0.50 -22.44 -17.87
N LEU A 195 1.63 -23.14 -17.99
CA LEU A 195 2.85 -22.79 -17.26
C LEU A 195 3.40 -21.42 -17.65
N GLU A 196 3.46 -21.12 -18.97
CA GLU A 196 3.88 -19.81 -19.45
C GLU A 196 2.93 -18.71 -18.96
N GLY A 197 1.61 -18.97 -18.96
CA GLY A 197 0.60 -18.04 -18.44
C GLY A 197 0.78 -17.75 -16.95
N TYR A 198 1.00 -18.77 -16.11
CA TYR A 198 1.25 -18.55 -14.68
C TYR A 198 2.53 -17.76 -14.41
N ILE A 199 3.60 -18.01 -15.17
CA ILE A 199 4.85 -17.24 -15.05
C ILE A 199 4.62 -15.78 -15.43
N GLU A 200 3.85 -15.51 -16.48
CA GLU A 200 3.47 -14.15 -16.86
C GLU A 200 2.61 -13.46 -15.78
N GLU A 201 1.67 -14.18 -15.16
CA GLU A 201 0.85 -13.66 -14.05
C GLU A 201 1.70 -13.35 -12.80
N TYR A 202 2.69 -14.19 -12.48
CA TYR A 202 3.66 -13.91 -11.41
C TYR A 202 4.48 -12.65 -11.71
N ALA A 203 4.97 -12.50 -12.95
CA ALA A 203 5.74 -11.33 -13.36
C ALA A 203 4.90 -10.05 -13.32
N ASP A 204 3.63 -10.11 -13.73
CA ASP A 204 2.70 -8.98 -13.62
C ASP A 204 2.43 -8.58 -12.17
N ALA A 205 2.15 -9.55 -11.30
CA ALA A 205 1.94 -9.32 -9.88
C ALA A 205 3.19 -8.71 -9.23
N GLN A 206 4.39 -9.23 -9.51
CA GLN A 206 5.64 -8.65 -9.00
C GLN A 206 5.81 -7.20 -9.44
N ARG A 207 5.59 -6.90 -10.72
CA ARG A 207 5.70 -5.53 -11.24
C ARG A 207 4.75 -4.57 -10.53
N ARG A 208 3.49 -4.96 -10.33
CA ARG A 208 2.51 -4.14 -9.59
C ARG A 208 2.90 -3.96 -8.12
N GLN A 209 3.45 -4.98 -7.47
CA GLN A 209 4.00 -4.85 -6.11
C GLN A 209 5.16 -3.85 -6.08
N ASP A 210 6.08 -3.93 -7.04
CA ASP A 210 7.24 -3.02 -7.13
C ASP A 210 6.80 -1.57 -7.36
N GLU A 211 5.87 -1.33 -8.29
CA GLU A 211 5.28 -0.02 -8.57
C GLU A 211 4.58 0.57 -7.34
N ALA A 212 3.75 -0.22 -6.65
CA ALA A 212 3.11 0.21 -5.42
C ALA A 212 4.12 0.52 -4.31
N MET A 213 5.16 -0.30 -4.17
CA MET A 213 6.20 -0.10 -3.18
C MET A 213 7.09 1.11 -3.46
N LYS A 214 7.25 1.54 -4.72
CA LYS A 214 7.89 2.83 -5.03
C LYS A 214 7.17 3.96 -4.29
N VAL A 215 5.83 4.01 -4.34
CA VAL A 215 5.03 5.04 -3.65
C VAL A 215 5.06 4.85 -2.14
N ILE A 216 4.90 3.62 -1.63
CA ILE A 216 4.87 3.38 -0.17
C ILE A 216 6.21 3.75 0.49
N ARG A 217 7.34 3.41 -0.14
CA ARG A 217 8.69 3.72 0.37
C ARG A 217 8.98 5.22 0.42
N ILE A 218 8.22 6.04 -0.30
CA ILE A 218 8.34 7.49 -0.22
C ILE A 218 7.86 8.00 1.14
N PHE A 219 6.83 7.38 1.70
CA PHE A 219 6.38 7.63 3.08
C PHE A 219 7.24 6.88 4.10
N PHE A 220 7.67 5.66 3.76
CA PHE A 220 8.34 4.75 4.70
C PHE A 220 9.56 4.05 4.07
N PRO A 221 10.73 4.72 3.94
CA PRO A 221 11.84 4.27 3.08
C PRO A 221 12.54 2.97 3.47
N ALA A 222 12.37 2.51 4.70
CA ALA A 222 13.10 1.39 5.26
C ALA A 222 12.31 0.07 5.24
N HIS A 223 11.13 0.04 4.63
CA HIS A 223 10.20 -1.08 4.75
C HIS A 223 9.99 -1.80 3.42
N ASP A 224 9.74 -3.09 3.56
CA ASP A 224 9.52 -4.03 2.47
C ASP A 224 8.10 -4.62 2.54
N TRP A 225 7.55 -5.00 1.39
CA TRP A 225 6.15 -5.42 1.32
C TRP A 225 5.85 -6.68 2.14
N TRP A 226 6.83 -7.58 2.30
CA TRP A 226 6.64 -8.80 3.09
C TRP A 226 6.44 -8.52 4.58
N GLU A 227 6.82 -7.34 5.06
CA GLU A 227 6.55 -6.89 6.44
C GLU A 227 5.07 -6.50 6.63
N LEU A 228 4.34 -6.30 5.53
CA LEU A 228 2.91 -6.00 5.48
C LEU A 228 2.07 -7.25 5.21
N ASN A 229 2.71 -8.37 4.83
CA ASN A 229 2.02 -9.64 4.65
C ASN A 229 1.71 -10.25 6.02
N THR A 230 0.42 -10.30 6.37
CA THR A 230 -0.02 -10.82 7.67
C THR A 230 0.14 -12.33 7.81
N GLY A 231 0.50 -13.05 6.75
CA GLY A 231 0.74 -14.50 6.77
C GLY A 231 -0.47 -15.34 7.19
N ASP A 232 -1.64 -14.71 7.27
CA ASP A 232 -2.87 -15.28 7.80
C ASP A 232 -3.66 -15.91 6.63
N TYR A 233 -3.18 -17.08 6.20
CA TYR A 233 -3.80 -17.94 5.18
C TYR A 233 -4.93 -18.79 5.79
#